data_AF-A0A2W6STK5-F1
#
_entry.id   AF-A0A2W6STK5-F1
#
_cell.length_a   1.000
_cell.length_b   1.000
_cell.length_c   1.000
_cell.angle_alpha   90.00
_cell.angle_beta   90.00
_cell.angle_gamma   90.00
#
_symmetry.space_group_name_H-M   'P 1'
#
loop_
_entity.id
_entity.type
_entity.pdbx_description
1 polymer ?
#
loop_
_entity_poly.entity_id
_entity_poly.type
_entity_poly.pdbx_seq_one_letter_code
_entity_poly.pdbx_strand_id
1 'polypeptide(L)'
;MDLVSDYVALTGSIVQLAGSDKLVHTYVGLGIYVLAQVALRTRRASPIAFQVVVALQLGNEVMDRLYWDSWRWSDTIGDTFTTLFWPGVLCALNGYRRARWRVQETVRDQNRALLARSADALRRPGSQGITSSR
;
A
#
# COMPACT_ATOMS: atom_id res chain seq x y z
N MET A 1 23.42 -10.73 -29.19
CA MET A 1 22.25 -10.28 -28.42
C MET A 1 22.80 -9.82 -27.09
N ASP A 2 23.01 -8.51 -26.95
CA ASP A 2 23.37 -7.92 -25.67
C ASP A 2 22.06 -7.66 -24.94
N LEU A 3 21.82 -8.42 -23.86
CA LEU A 3 20.57 -8.41 -23.09
C LEU A 3 20.15 -7.00 -22.68
N VAL A 4 21.12 -6.14 -22.34
CA VAL A 4 20.85 -4.75 -21.91
C VAL A 4 20.36 -3.92 -23.09
N SER A 5 21.00 -4.04 -24.25
CA SER A 5 20.60 -3.32 -25.45
C SER A 5 19.23 -3.79 -25.97
N ASP A 6 18.97 -5.09 -25.96
CA ASP A 6 17.68 -5.66 -26.37
C ASP A 6 16.54 -5.21 -25.45
N TYR A 7 16.81 -5.12 -24.14
CA TYR A 7 15.87 -4.60 -23.15
C TYR A 7 15.52 -3.13 -23.39
N VAL A 8 16.52 -2.26 -23.55
CA VAL A 8 16.31 -0.83 -23.77
C VAL A 8 15.60 -0.56 -25.10
N ALA A 9 15.88 -1.37 -26.13
CA ALA A 9 15.18 -1.29 -27.41
C ALA A 9 13.70 -1.65 -27.28
N LEU A 10 13.38 -2.68 -26.48
CA LEU A 10 12.00 -3.09 -26.21
C LEU A 10 11.22 -2.01 -25.47
N THR A 11 11.76 -1.50 -24.35
CA THR A 11 11.09 -0.45 -23.56
C THR A 11 10.90 0.82 -24.39
N GLY A 12 11.91 1.22 -25.17
CA GLY A 12 11.82 2.34 -26.11
C GLY A 12 10.73 2.15 -27.17
N SER A 13 10.54 0.94 -27.69
CA SER A 13 9.48 0.63 -28.67
C SER A 13 8.08 0.78 -28.07
N ILE A 14 7.90 0.40 -26.80
CA ILE A 14 6.64 0.58 -26.07
C ILE A 14 6.34 2.06 -25.88
N VAL A 15 7.35 2.86 -25.50
CA VAL A 15 7.21 4.31 -25.33
C VAL A 15 6.83 4.99 -26.65
N GLN A 16 7.48 4.62 -27.75
CA GLN A 16 7.15 5.15 -29.08
C GLN A 16 5.71 4.83 -29.49
N LEU A 17 5.25 3.60 -29.24
CA LEU A 17 3.87 3.20 -29.55
C LEU A 17 2.84 3.99 -28.72
N ALA A 18 3.14 4.26 -27.46
CA ALA A 18 2.24 4.97 -26.55
C ALA A 18 2.26 6.50 -26.72
N GLY A 19 3.32 7.06 -27.32
CA GLY A 19 3.47 8.50 -27.58
C GLY A 19 3.80 9.36 -26.36
N SER A 20 3.90 8.77 -25.16
CA SER A 20 4.32 9.48 -23.95
C SER A 20 4.95 8.53 -22.95
N ASP A 21 6.23 8.80 -22.66
CA ASP A 21 7.05 8.12 -21.67
C ASP A 21 6.38 8.08 -20.29
N LYS A 22 5.98 9.24 -19.76
CA LYS A 22 5.33 9.33 -18.43
C LYS A 22 3.97 8.62 -18.37
N LEU A 23 3.21 8.60 -19.46
CA LEU A 23 1.96 7.81 -19.48
C LEU A 23 2.27 6.32 -19.40
N VAL A 24 3.27 5.83 -20.12
CA VAL A 24 3.70 4.42 -20.04
C VAL A 24 4.11 4.09 -18.62
N HIS A 25 4.98 4.88 -17.99
CA HIS A 25 5.39 4.65 -16.60
C HIS A 25 4.20 4.58 -15.64
N THR A 26 3.22 5.47 -15.81
CA THR A 26 1.99 5.48 -15.00
C THR A 26 1.21 4.16 -15.14
N TYR A 27 0.90 3.76 -16.37
CA TYR A 27 0.07 2.59 -16.65
C TYR A 27 0.80 1.28 -16.40
N VAL A 28 2.10 1.21 -16.70
CA VAL A 28 2.95 0.04 -16.43
C VAL A 28 3.08 -0.16 -14.92
N GLY A 29 3.35 0.89 -14.15
CA GLY A 29 3.39 0.80 -12.69
C GLY A 29 2.09 0.28 -12.08
N LEU A 30 0.95 0.80 -12.55
CA LEU A 30 -0.37 0.30 -12.14
C LEU A 30 -0.65 -1.13 -12.61
N GLY A 31 -0.29 -1.47 -13.85
CA GLY A 31 -0.46 -2.80 -14.41
C GLY A 31 0.32 -3.86 -13.63
N ILE A 32 1.60 -3.59 -13.37
CA ILE A 32 2.46 -4.44 -12.53
C ILE A 32 1.85 -4.59 -11.14
N TYR A 33 1.37 -3.50 -10.53
CA TYR A 33 0.74 -3.55 -9.21
C TYR A 33 -0.47 -4.48 -9.18
N VAL A 34 -1.38 -4.37 -10.15
CA VAL A 34 -2.57 -5.22 -10.26
C VAL A 34 -2.17 -6.68 -10.52
N LEU A 35 -1.24 -6.92 -11.43
CA LEU A 35 -0.72 -8.27 -11.71
C LEU A 35 -0.08 -8.89 -10.48
N ALA A 36 0.73 -8.14 -9.74
CA ALA A 36 1.33 -8.58 -8.49
C ALA A 36 0.25 -8.94 -7.46
N GLN A 37 -0.84 -8.16 -7.36
CA GLN A 37 -1.94 -8.52 -6.46
C GLN A 37 -2.62 -9.82 -6.84
N VAL A 38 -2.86 -10.04 -8.13
CA VAL A 38 -3.49 -11.27 -8.65
C VAL A 38 -2.58 -12.47 -8.42
N ALA A 39 -1.31 -12.35 -8.81
CA ALA A 39 -0.31 -13.41 -8.70
C ALA A 39 -0.07 -13.83 -7.23
N LEU A 40 0.08 -12.84 -6.35
CA LEU A 40 0.30 -13.07 -4.92
C LEU A 40 -1.01 -13.33 -4.16
N ARG A 41 -2.16 -13.34 -4.85
CA ARG A 41 -3.51 -13.53 -4.29
C ARG A 41 -3.78 -12.64 -3.08
N THR A 42 -3.24 -11.43 -3.09
CA THR A 42 -3.33 -10.53 -1.94
C THR A 42 -4.72 -9.88 -1.88
N ARG A 43 -5.30 -9.78 -0.67
CA ARG A 43 -6.59 -9.11 -0.48
C ARG A 43 -6.40 -7.60 -0.24
N ARG A 44 -7.00 -6.77 -1.10
CA ARG A 44 -7.12 -5.30 -1.01
C ARG A 44 -5.78 -4.58 -0.88
N ALA A 45 -5.33 -3.91 -1.95
CA ALA A 45 -4.30 -2.87 -1.92
C ALA A 45 -3.09 -3.20 -1.01
N SER A 46 -2.41 -4.30 -1.36
CA SER A 46 -1.39 -4.91 -0.51
C SER A 46 -0.05 -4.17 -0.55
N PRO A 47 0.62 -3.98 0.61
CA PRO A 47 2.01 -3.51 0.67
C PRO A 47 2.99 -4.42 -0.07
N ILE A 48 2.75 -5.74 -0.08
CA ILE A 48 3.63 -6.69 -0.76
C ILE A 48 3.59 -6.47 -2.27
N ALA A 49 2.40 -6.25 -2.84
CA ALA A 49 2.27 -5.93 -4.26
C ALA A 49 2.97 -4.61 -4.62
N PHE A 50 2.99 -3.64 -3.70
CA PHE A 50 3.72 -2.38 -3.90
C PHE A 50 5.23 -2.61 -3.90
N GLN A 51 5.76 -3.43 -2.99
CA GLN A 51 7.18 -3.79 -2.95
C GLN A 51 7.65 -4.44 -4.26
N VAL A 52 6.80 -5.23 -4.93
CA VAL A 52 7.11 -5.79 -6.25
C VAL A 52 7.30 -4.70 -7.30
N VAL A 53 6.42 -3.69 -7.34
CA VAL A 53 6.56 -2.55 -8.27
C VAL A 53 7.84 -1.78 -7.99
N VAL A 54 8.16 -1.53 -6.71
CA VAL A 54 9.41 -0.87 -6.30
C VAL A 54 10.62 -1.65 -6.79
N ALA A 55 10.65 -2.97 -6.59
CA ALA A 55 11.75 -3.81 -7.05
C ALA A 55 11.92 -3.78 -8.57
N LEU A 56 10.82 -3.79 -9.33
CA LEU A 56 10.87 -3.73 -10.78
C LEU A 56 11.31 -2.35 -11.31
N GLN A 57 10.88 -1.25 -10.68
CA GLN A 57 11.38 0.08 -11.04
C GLN A 57 12.88 0.20 -10.76
N LEU A 58 13.36 -0.27 -9.60
CA LEU A 58 14.78 -0.28 -9.30
C LEU A 58 15.58 -1.13 -10.31
N GLY A 59 15.04 -2.29 -10.69
CA GLY A 59 15.62 -3.12 -11.75
C GLY A 59 15.71 -2.38 -13.08
N ASN A 60 14.66 -1.65 -13.47
CA ASN A 60 14.67 -0.83 -14.68
C ASN A 60 15.79 0.22 -14.66
N GLU A 61 15.90 0.98 -13.57
CA GLU A 61 16.96 2.00 -13.43
C GLU A 61 18.38 1.40 -13.50
N VAL A 62 18.56 0.20 -12.95
CA VAL A 62 19.85 -0.52 -13.06
C VAL A 62 20.15 -0.87 -14.51
N MET A 63 19.17 -1.33 -15.29
CA MET A 63 19.35 -1.62 -16.71
C MET A 63 19.70 -0.36 -17.50
N ASP A 64 19.02 0.76 -17.23
CA ASP A 64 19.31 2.04 -17.87
C ASP A 64 20.70 2.57 -17.49
N ARG A 65 21.12 2.40 -16.24
CA ARG A 65 22.47 2.77 -15.78
C ARG A 65 23.57 1.95 -16.47
N LEU A 66 23.32 0.66 -16.73
CA LEU A 66 24.25 -0.21 -17.44
C LEU A 66 24.35 0.16 -18.91
N TYR A 67 23.25 0.59 -19.54
CA TYR A 67 23.23 0.97 -20.95
C TYR A 67 23.88 2.35 -21.22
N TRP A 68 23.54 3.36 -20.40
CA TRP A 68 24.00 4.75 -20.62
C TRP A 68 25.32 5.09 -19.93
N ASP A 69 25.88 4.14 -19.19
CA ASP A 69 27.03 4.29 -18.29
C ASP A 69 27.02 5.55 -17.38
N SER A 70 25.82 6.09 -17.10
CA SER A 70 25.62 7.26 -16.26
C SER A 70 24.26 7.25 -15.58
N TRP A 71 24.15 7.89 -14.42
CA TRP A 71 22.87 8.08 -13.74
C TRP A 71 22.19 9.35 -14.26
N ARG A 72 21.05 9.21 -14.93
CA ARG A 72 20.26 10.32 -15.45
C ARG A 72 19.24 10.76 -14.41
N TRP A 73 19.72 11.26 -13.28
CA TRP A 73 18.94 11.53 -12.07
C TRP A 73 17.61 12.28 -12.30
N SER A 74 17.59 13.26 -13.20
CA SER A 74 16.37 14.01 -13.51
C SER A 74 15.28 13.13 -14.14
N ASP A 75 15.66 12.25 -15.07
CA ASP A 75 14.74 11.34 -15.76
C ASP A 75 14.32 10.22 -14.79
N THR A 76 15.32 9.59 -14.14
CA THR A 76 15.15 8.54 -13.10
C THR A 76 14.16 8.94 -12.01
N ILE A 77 14.28 10.14 -11.44
CA ILE A 77 13.38 10.61 -10.37
C ILE A 77 11.96 10.77 -10.92
N GLY A 78 11.83 11.34 -12.13
CA GLY A 78 10.55 11.48 -12.81
C GLY A 78 9.87 10.14 -13.04
N ASP A 79 10.58 9.18 -13.61
CA ASP A 79 10.05 7.84 -13.90
C ASP A 79 9.73 7.06 -12.65
N THR A 80 10.62 7.12 -11.66
CA THR A 80 10.37 6.51 -10.35
C THR A 80 9.13 7.08 -9.69
N PHE A 81 8.96 8.41 -9.70
CA PHE A 81 7.75 9.04 -9.15
C PHE A 81 6.51 8.59 -9.92
N THR A 82 6.54 8.68 -11.25
CA THR A 82 5.40 8.36 -12.10
C THR A 82 4.99 6.88 -12.02
N THR A 83 5.95 5.95 -11.95
CA THR A 83 5.68 4.52 -11.78
C THR A 83 5.11 4.20 -10.38
N LEU A 84 5.64 4.83 -9.33
CA LEU A 84 5.31 4.46 -7.94
C LEU A 84 4.15 5.24 -7.33
N PHE A 85 3.82 6.41 -7.86
CA PHE A 85 2.88 7.35 -7.22
C PHE A 85 1.52 6.70 -6.95
N TRP A 86 0.82 6.22 -7.99
CA TRP A 86 -0.52 5.66 -7.81
C TRP A 86 -0.55 4.33 -7.04
N PRO A 87 0.34 3.36 -7.32
CA PRO A 87 0.47 2.17 -6.46
C PRO A 87 0.70 2.53 -4.98
N GLY A 88 1.52 3.55 -4.71
CA GLY A 88 1.79 4.06 -3.38
C GLY A 88 0.55 4.66 -2.72
N VAL A 89 -0.19 5.52 -3.43
CA VAL A 89 -1.46 6.10 -2.97
C VAL A 89 -2.47 5.01 -2.59
N LEU A 90 -2.63 3.98 -3.43
CA LEU A 90 -3.55 2.87 -3.15
C LEU A 90 -3.14 2.09 -1.89
N CYS A 91 -1.85 1.81 -1.74
CA CYS A 91 -1.31 1.14 -0.56
C CYS A 91 -1.53 1.99 0.71
N ALA A 92 -1.23 3.28 0.65
CA ALA A 92 -1.41 4.22 1.76
C ALA A 92 -2.89 4.35 2.17
N LEU A 93 -3.80 4.48 1.21
CA LEU A 93 -5.23 4.55 1.45
C LEU A 93 -5.75 3.30 2.17
N ASN A 94 -5.29 2.11 1.77
CA ASN A 94 -5.66 0.87 2.43
C ASN A 94 -5.11 0.78 3.86
N GLY A 95 -3.86 1.20 4.07
CA GLY A 95 -3.25 1.31 5.39
C GLY A 95 -4.05 2.23 6.31
N TYR A 96 -4.41 3.42 5.82
CA TYR A 96 -5.23 4.39 6.54
C TYR A 96 -6.61 3.82 6.92
N ARG A 97 -7.30 3.18 5.96
CA ARG A 97 -8.61 2.55 6.21
C ARG A 97 -8.50 1.45 7.27
N ARG A 98 -7.48 0.59 7.18
CA ARG A 98 -7.21 -0.47 8.18
C ARG A 98 -6.92 0.09 9.57
N ALA A 99 -6.10 1.14 9.65
CA ALA A 99 -5.82 1.81 10.92
C ALA A 99 -7.09 2.38 11.56
N ARG A 100 -7.93 3.05 10.76
CA ARG A 100 -9.22 3.60 11.25
C ARG A 100 -10.18 2.53 11.73
N TRP A 101 -10.28 1.39 11.02
CA TRP A 101 -11.14 0.29 11.46
C TRP A 101 -10.68 -0.29 12.80
N ARG A 102 -9.37 -0.47 13.02
CA ARG A 102 -8.83 -0.96 14.29
C ARG A 102 -9.18 -0.04 15.46
N VAL A 103 -9.04 1.28 15.27
CA VAL A 103 -9.39 2.26 16.31
C VAL A 103 -10.89 2.19 16.64
N GLN A 104 -11.76 2.10 15.62
CA GLN A 104 -13.20 1.99 15.82
C GLN A 104 -13.61 0.70 16.55
N GLU A 105 -12.92 -0.41 16.27
CA GLU A 105 -13.15 -1.69 16.93
C GLU A 105 -12.85 -1.60 18.44
N THR A 106 -11.68 -1.07 18.81
CA THR A 106 -11.30 -0.85 20.21
C THR A 106 -12.32 0.03 20.96
N VAL A 107 -12.76 1.13 20.35
CA VAL A 107 -13.75 2.04 20.97
C VAL A 107 -15.10 1.34 21.16
N ARG A 108 -15.53 0.53 20.19
CA ARG A 108 -16.78 -0.24 20.29
C ARG A 108 -16.72 -1.27 21.41
N ASP A 109 -15.60 -1.97 21.55
CA ASP A 109 -15.41 -2.98 22.59
C ASP A 109 -15.36 -2.36 23.99
N GLN A 110 -14.68 -1.22 24.14
CA GLN A 110 -14.69 -0.44 25.38
C GLN A 110 -16.10 0.01 25.78
N ASN A 111 -16.86 0.57 24.84
CA ASN A 111 -18.24 0.99 25.10
C ASN A 111 -19.15 -0.18 25.51
N ARG A 112 -19.01 -1.35 24.85
CA ARG A 112 -19.74 -2.57 25.23
C ARG A 112 -19.41 -3.02 26.65
N ALA A 113 -18.13 -2.99 27.02
CA ALA A 113 -17.68 -3.35 28.36
C ALA A 113 -18.22 -2.39 29.44
N LEU A 114 -18.26 -1.09 29.15
CA LEU A 114 -18.85 -0.08 30.05
C LEU A 114 -20.35 -0.33 30.25
N LEU A 115 -21.10 -0.53 29.16
CA LEU A 115 -22.53 -0.80 29.23
C LEU A 115 -22.84 -2.08 30.00
N ALA A 116 -22.05 -3.15 29.82
CA ALA A 116 -22.20 -4.39 30.57
C ALA A 116 -21.99 -4.16 32.08
N ARG A 117 -20.93 -3.42 32.47
CA ARG A 117 -20.68 -3.06 33.88
C ARG A 117 -21.80 -2.22 34.49
N SER A 118 -22.33 -1.25 33.74
CA SER A 118 -23.46 -0.43 34.19
C SER A 118 -24.73 -1.28 34.36
N ALA A 119 -25.01 -2.20 33.45
CA ALA A 119 -26.14 -3.10 33.54
C ALA A 119 -26.02 -4.06 34.75
N ASP A 120 -24.82 -4.59 35.01
CA ASP A 120 -24.56 -5.44 36.18
C ASP A 120 -24.71 -4.67 37.49
N ALA A 121 -24.27 -3.42 37.55
CA ALA A 121 -24.42 -2.57 38.73
C ALA A 121 -25.90 -2.29 39.05
N LEU A 122 -26.72 -2.04 38.03
CA LEU A 122 -28.16 -1.83 38.18
C LEU A 122 -28.90 -3.13 38.54
N ARG A 123 -28.37 -4.30 38.13
CA ARG A 123 -28.92 -5.62 38.47
C ARG A 123 -28.61 -6.11 39.87
N ARG A 124 -27.74 -5.45 40.64
CA ARG A 124 -27.51 -5.76 42.06
C ARG A 124 -28.35 -4.82 42.91
N PRO A 125 -29.59 -5.19 43.31
CA PRO A 125 -30.33 -4.39 44.28
C PRO A 125 -29.54 -4.43 45.60
N GLY A 126 -29.38 -3.27 46.25
CA GLY A 126 -28.44 -3.07 47.35
C GLY A 126 -28.38 -4.22 48.37
N SER A 127 -27.25 -4.93 48.40
CA SER A 127 -26.83 -5.72 49.56
C SER A 127 -26.08 -4.87 50.59
N GLN A 128 -26.10 -3.54 50.46
CA GLN A 128 -25.67 -2.62 51.51
C GLN A 128 -26.86 -2.24 52.39
N GLY A 129 -27.47 -3.27 52.99
CA GLY A 129 -28.34 -3.10 54.14
C GLY A 129 -27.48 -2.86 55.37
N ILE A 130 -27.38 -1.59 55.78
CA ILE A 130 -27.39 -1.11 57.17
C ILE A 130 -27.01 -2.18 58.21
N THR A 131 -25.73 -2.29 58.59
CA THR A 131 -25.37 -2.79 59.93
C THR A 131 -25.01 -1.59 60.80
N SER A 132 -26.05 -0.86 61.19
CA SER A 132 -26.05 -0.05 62.40
C SER A 132 -26.45 -0.98 63.54
N SER A 133 -25.49 -1.40 64.36
CA SER A 133 -25.79 -1.85 65.72
C SER A 133 -24.55 -1.81 66.60
N ARG A 134 -24.61 -0.85 67.53
CA ARG A 134 -24.08 -0.83 68.91
C ARG A 134 -22.61 -1.07 69.16
#